data_AF-A0A1F9JFZ3-F1
#
_entry.id   AF-A0A1F9JFZ3-F1
#
_cell.length_a   1.000
_cell.length_b   1.000
_cell.length_c   1.000
_cell.angle_alpha   90.00
_cell.angle_beta   90.00
_cell.angle_gamma   90.00
#
_symmetry.space_group_name_H-M   'P 1'
#
loop_
_entity.id
_entity.type
_entity.pdbx_description
1 polymer ?
#
loop_
_entity_poly.entity_id
_entity_poly.type
_entity_poly.pdbx_seq_one_letter_code
_entity_poly.pdbx_strand_id
1 'polypeptide(L)'
;MLELINISIAGMHCDGSLLWIAAPDERLVATYRISTGETEKKLGYLHEIWDVCPQEDGLWLVTGGGALGRQLVLWSSREGKEIRKFISRMAPERG
;
A
#
# COMPACT_ATOMS: atom_id res chain seq x y z
N MET A 1 -8.93 -14.00 13.02
CA MET A 1 -8.79 -12.57 13.36
C MET A 1 -7.30 -12.27 13.27
N LEU A 2 -6.84 -11.60 12.20
CA LEU A 2 -5.43 -11.18 12.13
C LEU A 2 -5.28 -10.03 13.12
N GLU A 3 -4.82 -10.33 14.34
CA GLU A 3 -4.23 -9.30 15.19
C GLU A 3 -2.98 -8.79 14.47
N LEU A 4 -2.87 -7.47 14.33
CA LEU A 4 -1.66 -6.86 13.78
C LEU A 4 -0.63 -6.93 14.91
N ILE A 5 0.24 -7.94 14.87
CA ILE A 5 1.18 -8.23 15.94
C ILE A 5 2.28 -7.16 15.97
N ASN A 6 2.56 -6.50 14.84
CA ASN A 6 3.59 -5.47 14.77
C ASN A 6 3.31 -4.46 13.63
N ILE A 7 2.59 -3.37 13.91
CA ILE A 7 2.41 -2.33 12.89
C ILE A 7 3.69 -1.48 12.81
N SER A 8 4.64 -1.87 11.98
CA SER A 8 5.66 -0.95 11.48
C SER A 8 4.99 0.02 10.49
N ILE A 9 4.66 1.24 10.92
CA ILE A 9 3.98 2.21 10.05
C ILE A 9 5.02 2.82 9.11
N ALA A 10 4.95 2.47 7.83
CA ALA A 10 5.79 3.08 6.80
C ALA A 10 5.10 4.25 6.08
N GLY A 11 3.77 4.19 5.94
CA GLY A 11 2.98 5.20 5.25
C GLY A 11 1.53 5.24 5.74
N MET A 12 0.94 6.44 5.70
CA MET A 12 -0.44 6.66 6.08
C MET A 12 -1.10 7.69 5.16
N HIS A 13 -2.40 7.54 4.95
CA HIS A 13 -3.23 8.55 4.30
C HIS A 13 -4.57 8.66 5.03
N CYS A 14 -5.19 9.84 5.04
CA CYS A 14 -6.57 10.01 5.53
C CYS A 14 -7.35 10.98 4.64
N ASP A 15 -8.66 10.77 4.53
CA ASP A 15 -9.57 11.65 3.78
C ASP A 15 -10.59 12.36 4.71
N GLY A 16 -10.39 12.23 6.02
CA GLY A 16 -11.29 12.73 7.07
C GLY A 16 -12.35 11.73 7.53
N SER A 17 -12.69 10.73 6.73
CA SER A 17 -13.64 9.65 7.09
C SER A 17 -12.94 8.33 7.36
N LEU A 18 -11.96 8.01 6.52
CA LEU A 18 -11.16 6.80 6.54
C LEU A 18 -9.69 7.14 6.73
N LEU A 19 -9.00 6.27 7.46
CA LEU A 19 -7.55 6.24 7.62
C LEU A 19 -7.03 4.95 6.98
N TRP A 20 -6.04 5.08 6.09
CA TRP A 20 -5.31 3.98 5.49
C TRP A 20 -3.93 3.90 6.12
N ILE A 21 -3.55 2.71 6.56
CA ILE A 21 -2.24 2.43 7.15
C ILE A 21 -1.59 1.31 6.35
N ALA A 22 -0.41 1.57 5.80
CA ALA A 22 0.44 0.54 5.23
C ALA A 22 1.18 -0.20 6.36
N ALA A 23 1.07 -1.52 6.35
CA ALA A 23 1.76 -2.43 7.26
C ALA A 23 2.68 -3.33 6.40
N PRO A 24 3.96 -2.94 6.22
CA PRO A 24 4.89 -3.62 5.32
C PRO A 24 5.14 -5.06 5.74
N ASP A 25 5.35 -5.32 7.03
CA ASP A 25 5.71 -6.64 7.56
C ASP A 25 4.55 -7.64 7.40
N GLU A 26 3.32 -7.18 7.60
CA GLU A 26 2.10 -7.95 7.33
C GLU A 26 1.66 -7.94 5.86
N ARG A 27 2.39 -7.21 5.00
CA ARG A 27 2.10 -7.03 3.57
C ARG A 27 0.65 -6.66 3.31
N LEU A 28 0.13 -5.72 4.08
CA LEU A 28 -1.25 -5.30 3.97
C LEU A 28 -1.43 -3.79 4.09
N VAL A 29 -2.59 -3.34 3.65
CA VAL A 29 -3.13 -2.02 3.98
C VAL A 29 -4.37 -2.23 4.84
N ALA A 30 -4.38 -1.64 6.03
CA ALA A 30 -5.54 -1.62 6.91
C ALA A 30 -6.28 -0.28 6.75
N THR A 31 -7.61 -0.34 6.81
CA THR A 31 -8.47 0.84 6.76
C THR A 31 -9.29 0.95 8.05
N TYR A 32 -9.38 2.16 8.57
CA TYR A 32 -10.07 2.47 9.82
C TYR A 32 -11.07 3.59 9.60
N ARG A 33 -12.26 3.44 10.15
CA ARG A 33 -13.26 4.51 10.18
C ARG A 33 -12.94 5.45 11.33
N ILE A 34 -12.67 6.72 11.03
CA ILE A 34 -12.26 7.70 12.03
C ILE A 34 -13.35 7.92 13.09
N SER A 35 -14.62 7.94 12.68
CA SER A 35 -15.74 8.23 13.59
C SER A 35 -15.95 7.16 14.65
N THR A 36 -15.57 5.90 14.38
CA THR A 36 -15.80 4.77 15.31
C THR A 36 -14.51 4.16 15.83
N GLY A 37 -13.36 4.42 15.18
CA GLY A 37 -12.09 3.75 15.45
C GLY A 37 -12.03 2.29 14.98
N GLU A 38 -13.07 1.79 14.31
CA GLU A 38 -13.16 0.40 13.91
C GLU A 38 -12.40 0.14 12.60
N THR A 39 -11.83 -1.06 12.49
CA THR A 39 -11.23 -1.53 11.23
C THR A 39 -12.33 -1.88 10.23
N GLU A 40 -12.32 -1.23 9.06
CA GLU A 40 -13.25 -1.56 7.98
C GLU A 40 -12.76 -2.72 7.12
N LYS A 41 -11.53 -2.63 6.63
CA LYS A 41 -11.00 -3.58 5.64
C LYS A 41 -9.50 -3.78 5.82
N LYS A 42 -9.05 -5.01 5.55
CA LYS A 42 -7.64 -5.37 5.39
C LYS A 42 -7.42 -5.88 3.98
N LEU A 43 -6.54 -5.22 3.24
CA LEU A 43 -6.18 -5.58 1.86
C LEU A 43 -4.79 -6.20 1.88
N GLY A 44 -4.69 -7.49 1.54
CA GLY A 44 -3.42 -8.22 1.50
C GLY A 44 -2.73 -8.10 0.15
N TYR A 45 -1.40 -8.08 0.16
CA TYR A 45 -0.53 -7.95 -1.01
C TYR A 45 0.57 -9.00 -0.99
N LEU A 46 1.13 -9.27 -2.17
CA LEU A 46 2.21 -10.26 -2.33
C LEU A 46 3.56 -9.76 -1.79
N HIS A 47 3.72 -8.44 -1.64
CA HIS A 47 4.96 -7.77 -1.29
C HIS A 47 4.73 -6.69 -0.23
N GLU A 48 5.81 -6.27 0.42
CA GLU A 48 5.83 -5.22 1.43
C GLU A 48 5.32 -3.89 0.85
N ILE A 49 4.32 -3.30 1.50
CA ILE A 49 3.73 -2.01 1.13
C ILE A 49 4.30 -0.94 2.05
N TRP A 50 4.95 0.06 1.47
CA TRP A 50 5.63 1.11 2.23
C TRP A 50 4.86 2.41 2.27
N ASP A 51 3.99 2.63 1.27
CA ASP A 51 3.13 3.80 1.28
C ASP A 51 1.82 3.54 0.54
N VAL A 52 0.80 4.32 0.88
CA VAL A 52 -0.57 4.20 0.35
C VAL A 52 -1.15 5.58 0.06
N CYS A 53 -1.73 5.73 -1.13
CA CYS A 53 -2.46 6.92 -1.55
C CYS A 53 -3.79 6.48 -2.22
N PRO A 54 -4.93 6.62 -1.53
CA PRO A 54 -6.25 6.41 -2.11
C PRO A 54 -6.54 7.39 -3.23
N GLN A 55 -7.25 6.96 -4.26
CA GLN A 55 -7.67 7.78 -5.39
C GLN A 55 -9.02 7.27 -5.92
N GLU A 56 -9.72 8.03 -6.76
CA GLU A 56 -11.08 7.68 -7.20
C GLU A 56 -11.17 6.30 -7.86
N ASP A 57 -10.14 5.91 -8.62
CA ASP A 57 -10.10 4.64 -9.38
C ASP A 57 -9.51 3.46 -8.59
N GLY A 58 -8.97 3.67 -7.38
CA GLY A 58 -8.29 2.62 -6.61
C GLY A 58 -7.29 3.12 -5.57
N LEU A 59 -6.26 2.32 -5.26
CA LEU A 59 -5.16 2.72 -4.38
C LEU A 59 -3.86 2.76 -5.17
N TRP A 60 -3.19 3.90 -5.15
CA TRP A 60 -1.78 4.01 -5.50
C TRP A 60 -0.96 3.48 -4.33
N LEU A 61 -0.08 2.53 -4.60
CA LEU A 61 0.75 1.90 -3.59
C LEU A 61 2.22 2.05 -3.97
N VAL A 62 3.04 2.46 -2.99
CA VAL A 62 4.48 2.35 -3.15
C VAL A 62 4.89 1.02 -2.54
N THR A 63 5.46 0.17 -3.38
CA THR A 63 6.08 -1.08 -2.93
C THR A 63 7.59 -0.89 -2.89
N GLY A 64 8.21 -1.35 -1.82
CA GLY A 64 9.59 -1.01 -1.51
C GLY A 64 10.41 -2.27 -1.26
N GLY A 65 11.54 -2.36 -1.95
CA GLY A 65 12.80 -2.84 -1.37
C GLY A 65 12.82 -4.27 -0.84
N GLY A 66 12.60 -5.24 -1.73
CA GLY A 66 13.09 -6.62 -1.59
C GLY A 66 13.92 -7.03 -2.81
N ALA A 67 14.07 -8.32 -3.08
CA ALA A 67 14.85 -8.86 -4.22
C ALA A 67 14.45 -8.31 -5.61
N LEU A 68 13.29 -7.65 -5.73
CA LEU A 68 12.74 -7.06 -6.96
C LEU A 68 12.97 -5.54 -7.11
N GLY A 69 13.67 -4.90 -6.14
CA GLY A 69 13.89 -3.45 -6.11
C GLY A 69 12.68 -2.64 -5.63
N ARG A 70 12.82 -1.31 -5.54
CA ARG A 70 11.71 -0.39 -5.23
C ARG A 70 10.88 -0.18 -6.50
N GLN A 71 9.55 -0.32 -6.39
CA GLN A 71 8.63 -0.22 -7.52
C GLN A 71 7.37 0.55 -7.10
N LEU A 72 6.97 1.52 -7.91
CA LEU A 72 5.67 2.17 -7.72
C LEU A 72 4.61 1.34 -8.45
N VAL A 73 3.52 0.98 -7.79
CA VAL A 73 2.48 0.10 -8.34
C VAL A 73 1.10 0.72 -8.12
N LEU A 74 0.30 0.80 -9.17
CA LEU A 74 -1.13 1.10 -9.06
C LEU A 74 -1.90 -0.19 -8.84
N TRP A 75 -2.69 -0.23 -7.78
CA TRP A 75 -3.49 -1.39 -7.40
C TRP A 75 -4.98 -1.08 -7.35
N SER A 76 -5.80 -2.00 -7.87
CA SER A 76 -7.24 -1.90 -7.77
C SER A 76 -7.72 -2.52 -6.46
N SER A 77 -8.29 -1.71 -5.56
CA SER A 77 -9.04 -2.25 -4.41
C SER A 77 -10.35 -2.93 -4.83
N ARG A 78 -10.90 -2.54 -5.99
CA ARG A 78 -12.13 -3.11 -6.56
C ARG A 78 -11.87 -4.50 -7.15
N GLU A 79 -10.82 -4.64 -7.96
CA GLU A 79 -10.48 -5.90 -8.64
C GLU A 79 -9.53 -6.78 -7.81
N GLY A 80 -8.93 -6.24 -6.75
CA GLY A 80 -8.02 -6.99 -5.88
C GLY A 80 -6.72 -7.40 -6.56
N LYS A 81 -6.25 -6.63 -7.54
CA LYS A 81 -5.04 -6.93 -8.33
C LYS A 81 -4.27 -5.67 -8.76
N GLU A 82 -3.02 -5.87 -9.16
CA GLU A 82 -2.18 -4.85 -9.80
C GLU A 82 -2.77 -4.42 -11.15
N ILE A 83 -2.91 -3.10 -11.35
CA ILE A 83 -3.33 -2.50 -12.63
C ILE A 83 -2.11 -2.10 -13.46
N ARG A 84 -1.10 -1.52 -12.81
CA ARG A 84 0.08 -0.98 -13.51
C ARG A 84 1.32 -0.92 -12.61
N LYS A 85 2.47 -1.25 -13.16
CA LYS A 85 3.79 -1.04 -12.55
C LYS A 85 4.55 0.11 -13.19
N PHE A 86 5.13 0.96 -12.38
CA PHE A 86 5.98 2.07 -12.78
C PHE A 86 7.41 1.73 -12.40
N ILE A 87 8.18 1.28 -13.39
CA ILE A 87 9.60 0.98 -13.23
C ILE A 87 10.37 2.21 -13.70
N SER A 88 11.24 2.75 -12.85
CA SER A 88 12.21 3.74 -13.34
C SER A 88 13.13 3.02 -14.31
N ARG A 89 13.06 3.39 -15.60
CA ARG A 89 14.18 3.10 -16.50
C ARG A 89 15.32 4.00 -16.03
N MET A 90 16.23 3.46 -15.21
CA MET A 90 17.57 4.01 -15.18
C MET A 90 18.04 3.95 -16.63
N ALA A 91 18.22 5.12 -17.26
CA ALA A 91 18.88 5.16 -18.55
C ALA A 91 20.21 4.40 -18.41
N PRO A 92 20.65 3.62 -19.40
CA PRO A 92 21.97 3.01 -19.32
C PRO A 92 22.97 4.12 -19.05
N GLU A 93 23.84 3.91 -18.08
CA GLU A 93 24.96 4.79 -17.79
C GLU A 93 25.73 4.95 -19.09
N ARG A 94 25.58 6.11 -19.74
CA ARG A 94 26.48 6.50 -20.82
C ARG A 94 27.71 7.06 -20.13
N GLY A 95 28.74 6.23 -20.01
CA GLY A 95 30.05 6.61 -19.49
C GLY A 95 30.87 5.39 -19.12
#